data_AF-A0A8H4LQL6-F1
#
_entry.id   AF-A0A8H4LQL6-F1
#
_cell.length_a   1.000
_cell.length_b   1.000
_cell.length_c   1.000
_cell.angle_alpha   90.00
_cell.angle_beta   90.00
_cell.angle_gamma   90.00
#
_symmetry.space_group_name_H-M   'P 1'
#
loop_
_entity.id
_entity.type
_entity.pdbx_description
1 polymer ?
#
loop_
_entity_poly.entity_id
_entity_poly.type
_entity_poly.pdbx_seq_one_letter_code
_entity_poly.pdbx_strand_id
1 'polypeptide(L)'
;MLEARSVEKFKQDVVVIPGARPFLEALSASSALWAIVTSGTEPGTNGWIETFNLPGPDGLVAAESVTGGEPDPTCYQMGLSKLGLQDQAAQVLVLEDSPAGIKSGNAANCKALAVVATHSMEQIMAAGPDWIVKDLDSIKVVGKVEGRIVVEISDVLWRRG
;
A
#
# COMPACT_ATOMS: atom_id res chain seq x y z
N MET A 1 -13.88 -12.49 -11.94
CA MET A 1 -14.71 -12.12 -13.12
C MET A 1 -15.78 -11.04 -12.83
N LEU A 2 -16.21 -10.83 -11.58
CA LEU A 2 -17.10 -9.70 -11.19
C LEU A 2 -16.36 -8.36 -11.00
N GLU A 3 -15.14 -8.37 -10.46
CA GLU A 3 -14.38 -7.12 -10.26
C GLU A 3 -13.76 -6.55 -11.53
N ALA A 4 -13.32 -7.39 -12.48
CA ALA A 4 -12.94 -6.91 -13.82
C ALA A 4 -14.11 -6.16 -14.52
N ARG A 5 -15.36 -6.60 -14.27
CA ARG A 5 -16.56 -5.86 -14.73
C ARG A 5 -16.78 -4.57 -13.94
N SER A 6 -16.29 -4.49 -12.71
CA SER A 6 -16.37 -3.28 -11.88
C SER A 6 -15.40 -2.21 -12.38
N VAL A 7 -14.19 -2.59 -12.83
CA VAL A 7 -13.25 -1.66 -13.48
C VAL A 7 -13.92 -0.96 -14.67
N GLU A 8 -14.45 -1.74 -15.62
CA GLU A 8 -15.09 -1.16 -16.82
C GLU A 8 -16.28 -0.25 -16.47
N LYS A 9 -17.03 -0.61 -15.43
CA LYS A 9 -18.20 0.14 -14.98
C LYS A 9 -17.84 1.47 -14.31
N PHE A 10 -16.77 1.51 -13.50
CA PHE A 10 -16.47 2.64 -12.62
C PHE A 10 -15.26 3.46 -13.05
N LYS A 11 -14.53 3.07 -14.11
CA LYS A 11 -13.30 3.75 -14.54
C LYS A 11 -13.43 5.25 -14.85
N GLN A 12 -14.64 5.74 -15.13
CA GLN A 12 -14.88 7.16 -15.36
C GLN A 12 -15.07 7.96 -14.05
N ASP A 13 -15.41 7.28 -12.95
CA ASP A 13 -15.71 7.88 -11.65
C ASP A 13 -14.58 7.70 -10.63
N VAL A 14 -13.56 6.90 -10.97
CA VAL A 14 -12.39 6.64 -10.13
C VAL A 14 -11.23 7.53 -10.58
N VAL A 15 -10.59 8.15 -9.60
CA VAL A 15 -9.38 8.94 -9.80
C VAL A 15 -8.21 8.32 -9.06
N VAL A 16 -7.00 8.47 -9.62
CA VAL A 16 -5.77 8.07 -8.95
C VAL A 16 -5.51 9.02 -7.76
N ILE A 17 -5.15 8.46 -6.60
CA ILE A 17 -4.77 9.25 -5.42
C ILE A 17 -3.63 10.21 -5.80
N PRO A 18 -3.70 11.50 -5.43
CA PRO A 18 -2.61 12.46 -5.67
C PRO A 18 -1.27 11.90 -5.19
N GLY A 19 -0.22 12.08 -5.99
CA GLY A 19 1.12 11.57 -5.72
C GLY A 19 1.36 10.07 -5.98
N ALA A 20 0.33 9.25 -6.18
CA ALA A 20 0.52 7.80 -6.35
C ALA A 20 1.38 7.46 -7.57
N ARG A 21 1.07 8.03 -8.74
CA ARG A 21 1.85 7.81 -9.97
C ARG A 21 3.32 8.18 -9.82
N PRO A 22 3.70 9.43 -9.46
CA PRO A 22 5.11 9.79 -9.36
C PRO A 22 5.84 8.98 -8.28
N PHE A 23 5.16 8.60 -7.20
CA PHE A 23 5.75 7.73 -6.18
C PHE A 23 6.06 6.33 -6.73
N LEU A 24 5.11 5.68 -7.42
CA LEU A 24 5.31 4.38 -8.05
C LEU A 24 6.40 4.43 -9.14
N GLU A 25 6.41 5.49 -9.96
CA GLU A 25 7.46 5.68 -10.99
C GLU A 25 8.85 5.80 -10.36
N ALA A 26 8.96 6.49 -9.22
CA ALA A 26 10.21 6.61 -8.47
C ALA A 26 10.65 5.29 -7.83
N LEU A 27 9.71 4.45 -7.35
CA LEU A 27 10.01 3.09 -6.90
C LEU A 27 10.57 2.24 -8.04
N SER A 28 9.93 2.26 -9.22
CA SER A 28 10.44 1.54 -10.40
C SER A 28 11.82 2.02 -10.83
N ALA A 29 12.05 3.35 -10.86
CA ALA A 29 13.33 3.93 -11.25
C ALA A 29 14.47 3.62 -10.27
N SER A 30 14.16 3.40 -8.99
CA SER A 30 15.14 3.07 -7.94
C SER A 30 15.38 1.56 -7.77
N SER A 31 14.72 0.73 -8.59
CA SER A 31 14.69 -0.73 -8.45
C SER A 31 14.34 -1.13 -7.01
N ALA A 32 13.34 -0.45 -6.44
CA ALA A 32 12.74 -0.80 -5.18
C ALA A 32 11.87 -2.04 -5.35
N LEU A 33 12.03 -3.03 -4.48
CA LEU A 33 11.09 -4.13 -4.41
C LEU A 33 9.82 -3.65 -3.68
N TRP A 34 8.66 -3.78 -4.31
CA TRP A 34 7.38 -3.45 -3.68
C TRP A 34 6.27 -4.39 -4.14
N ALA A 35 5.26 -4.54 -3.29
CA ALA A 35 4.12 -5.40 -3.54
C ALA A 35 2.82 -4.65 -3.29
N ILE A 36 1.76 -5.07 -3.99
CA ILE A 36 0.38 -4.74 -3.63
C ILE A 36 -0.16 -5.88 -2.77
N VAL A 37 -0.72 -5.52 -1.62
CA VAL A 37 -1.54 -6.39 -0.78
C VAL A 37 -2.93 -5.77 -0.76
N THR A 38 -3.96 -6.55 -1.09
CA THR A 38 -5.31 -6.00 -1.26
C THR A 38 -6.40 -7.03 -0.97
N SER A 39 -7.52 -6.55 -0.43
CA SER A 39 -8.77 -7.31 -0.31
C SER A 39 -9.55 -7.39 -1.62
N GLY A 40 -9.05 -6.78 -2.72
CA GLY A 40 -9.56 -6.98 -4.07
C GLY A 40 -9.00 -8.25 -4.72
N THR A 41 -9.56 -8.62 -5.86
CA THR A 41 -9.12 -9.76 -6.68
C THR A 41 -7.98 -9.39 -7.62
N GLU A 42 -7.18 -10.37 -8.05
CA GLU A 42 -6.10 -10.16 -8.99
C GLU A 42 -6.58 -9.55 -10.32
N PRO A 43 -7.67 -10.04 -10.97
CA PRO A 43 -8.18 -9.41 -12.19
C PRO A 43 -8.66 -7.98 -12.00
N GLY A 44 -9.25 -7.66 -10.83
CA GLY A 44 -9.68 -6.29 -10.52
C GLY A 44 -8.49 -5.37 -10.35
N THR A 45 -7.49 -5.80 -9.58
CA THR A 45 -6.27 -5.04 -9.30
C THR A 45 -5.47 -4.77 -10.56
N ASN A 46 -5.21 -5.80 -11.37
CA ASN A 46 -4.51 -5.63 -12.65
C ASN A 46 -5.31 -4.76 -13.62
N GLY A 47 -6.63 -4.90 -13.65
CA GLY A 47 -7.49 -4.03 -14.47
C GLY A 47 -7.37 -2.55 -14.09
N TRP A 48 -7.26 -2.21 -12.80
CA TRP A 48 -7.03 -0.82 -12.37
C TRP A 48 -5.63 -0.31 -12.73
N ILE A 49 -4.58 -1.14 -12.55
CA ILE A 49 -3.21 -0.81 -12.93
C ILE A 49 -3.15 -0.49 -14.43
N GLU A 50 -3.75 -1.33 -15.28
CA GLU A 50 -3.81 -1.16 -16.73
C GLU A 50 -4.63 0.07 -17.14
N THR A 51 -5.83 0.23 -16.58
CA THR A 51 -6.74 1.34 -16.89
C THR A 51 -6.09 2.69 -16.63
N PHE A 52 -5.32 2.80 -15.55
CA PHE A 52 -4.60 4.02 -15.21
C PHE A 52 -3.16 4.03 -15.69
N ASN A 53 -2.68 3.02 -16.42
CA ASN A 53 -1.28 2.91 -16.86
C ASN A 53 -0.28 3.17 -15.71
N LEU A 54 -0.49 2.55 -14.56
CA LEU A 54 0.38 2.68 -13.38
C LEU A 54 1.54 1.67 -13.47
N PRO A 55 2.71 1.97 -12.87
CA PRO A 55 3.76 0.97 -12.71
C PRO A 55 3.25 -0.26 -11.94
N GLY A 56 3.60 -1.45 -12.41
CA GLY A 56 3.22 -2.71 -11.77
C GLY A 56 4.14 -3.09 -10.59
N PRO A 57 3.64 -3.87 -9.62
CA PRO A 57 4.42 -4.34 -8.48
C PRO A 57 5.29 -5.56 -8.81
N ASP A 58 6.30 -5.83 -7.98
CA ASP A 58 7.09 -7.07 -8.00
C ASP A 58 6.33 -8.26 -7.39
N GLY A 59 5.30 -7.97 -6.58
CA GLY A 59 4.44 -8.96 -5.97
C GLY A 59 2.99 -8.49 -5.84
N LEU A 60 2.05 -9.41 -6.05
CA LEU A 60 0.63 -9.19 -5.78
C LEU A 60 0.12 -10.26 -4.82
N VAL A 61 -0.55 -9.82 -3.75
CA VAL A 61 -1.36 -10.63 -2.84
C VAL A 61 -2.79 -10.11 -2.92
N ALA A 62 -3.62 -10.84 -3.64
CA ALA A 62 -5.05 -10.55 -3.79
C ALA A 62 -5.88 -11.35 -2.77
N ALA A 63 -7.18 -11.06 -2.68
CA ALA A 63 -8.11 -11.73 -1.77
C ALA A 63 -8.07 -13.27 -1.89
N GLU A 64 -8.03 -13.81 -3.11
CA GLU A 64 -7.94 -15.25 -3.33
C GLU A 64 -6.60 -15.89 -2.92
N SER A 65 -5.58 -15.08 -2.63
CA SER A 65 -4.26 -15.58 -2.20
C SER A 65 -4.25 -16.03 -0.74
N VAL A 66 -5.22 -15.60 0.08
CA VAL A 66 -5.25 -15.85 1.52
C VAL A 66 -6.59 -16.40 1.98
N THR A 67 -6.57 -17.19 3.05
CA THR A 67 -7.79 -17.74 3.67
C THR A 67 -8.42 -16.79 4.68
N GLY A 68 -7.66 -15.83 5.22
CA GLY A 68 -8.10 -14.79 6.14
C GLY A 68 -7.82 -13.40 5.55
N GLY A 69 -8.83 -12.54 5.56
CA GLY A 69 -8.69 -11.13 5.19
C GLY A 69 -8.21 -10.27 6.35
N GLU A 70 -7.83 -9.03 6.05
CA GLU A 70 -7.50 -8.03 7.05
C GLU A 70 -8.61 -7.91 8.11
N PRO A 71 -8.28 -7.81 9.41
CA PRO A 71 -7.00 -7.43 10.00
C PRO A 71 -6.02 -8.60 10.25
N ASP A 72 -6.28 -9.80 9.74
CA ASP A 72 -5.32 -10.91 9.82
C ASP A 72 -4.01 -10.58 9.07
N PRO A 73 -2.81 -10.81 9.66
CA PRO A 73 -1.53 -10.41 9.07
C PRO A 73 -1.04 -11.28 7.90
N THR A 74 -1.72 -12.39 7.60
CA THR A 74 -1.26 -13.39 6.62
C THR A 74 -1.04 -12.78 5.24
N CYS A 75 -1.84 -11.79 4.84
CA CYS A 75 -1.69 -11.10 3.55
C CYS A 75 -0.38 -10.31 3.45
N TYR A 76 -0.02 -9.53 4.48
CA TYR A 76 1.26 -8.82 4.53
C TYR A 76 2.44 -9.78 4.71
N GLN A 77 2.30 -10.83 5.52
CA GLN A 77 3.33 -11.88 5.64
C GLN A 77 3.62 -12.57 4.31
N MET A 78 2.58 -12.82 3.51
CA MET A 78 2.74 -13.34 2.16
C MET A 78 3.41 -12.32 1.22
N GLY A 79 3.06 -11.04 1.34
CA GLY A 79 3.72 -9.96 0.59
C GLY A 79 5.21 -9.88 0.90
N LEU A 80 5.58 -9.88 2.19
CA LEU A 80 6.97 -9.96 2.64
C LEU A 80 7.69 -11.18 2.06
N SER A 81 7.02 -12.33 2.03
CA SER A 81 7.57 -13.56 1.46
C SER A 81 7.84 -13.47 -0.04
N LYS A 82 6.91 -12.89 -0.80
CA LYS A 82 7.08 -12.65 -2.25
C LYS A 82 8.25 -11.72 -2.56
N LEU A 83 8.53 -10.77 -1.67
CA LEU A 83 9.65 -9.82 -1.82
C LEU A 83 10.97 -10.34 -1.21
N GLY A 84 10.96 -11.47 -0.49
CA GLY A 84 12.13 -11.97 0.25
C GLY A 84 12.54 -11.08 1.42
N LEU A 85 11.56 -10.40 2.05
CA LEU A 85 11.76 -9.41 3.12
C LEU A 85 11.25 -9.86 4.50
N GLN A 86 11.01 -11.16 4.71
CA GLN A 86 10.41 -11.68 5.94
C GLN A 86 11.23 -11.29 7.19
N ASP A 87 12.56 -11.35 7.10
CA ASP A 87 13.47 -11.02 8.20
C ASP A 87 13.65 -9.51 8.40
N GLN A 88 13.10 -8.68 7.50
CA GLN A 88 13.20 -7.22 7.55
C GLN A 88 11.83 -6.54 7.73
N ALA A 89 10.78 -7.25 8.18
CA ALA A 89 9.42 -6.72 8.35
C ALA A 89 9.37 -5.34 9.04
N ALA A 90 10.13 -5.14 10.14
CA ALA A 90 10.19 -3.88 10.89
C ALA A 90 10.77 -2.68 10.11
N GLN A 91 11.36 -2.93 8.94
CA GLN A 91 11.92 -1.93 8.02
C GLN A 91 11.06 -1.76 6.76
N VAL A 92 9.97 -2.51 6.63
CA VAL A 92 9.01 -2.38 5.53
C VAL A 92 7.95 -1.36 5.91
N LEU A 93 7.68 -0.45 4.97
CA LEU A 93 6.63 0.56 5.08
C LEU A 93 5.39 0.10 4.30
N VAL A 94 4.27 -0.03 5.00
CA VAL A 94 2.95 -0.26 4.43
C VAL A 94 2.26 1.09 4.23
N LEU A 95 1.69 1.29 3.05
CA LEU A 95 0.83 2.43 2.73
C LEU A 95 -0.63 1.97 2.73
N GLU A 96 -1.45 2.51 3.61
CA GLU A 96 -2.82 1.99 3.85
C GLU A 96 -3.84 3.09 4.08
N ASP A 97 -5.09 2.86 3.71
CA ASP A 97 -6.21 3.79 3.93
C ASP A 97 -7.32 3.21 4.81
N SER A 98 -7.19 1.94 5.21
CA SER A 98 -8.21 1.22 5.98
C SER A 98 -7.74 0.86 7.39
N PRO A 99 -8.61 0.95 8.42
CA PRO A 99 -8.29 0.47 9.75
C PRO A 99 -7.93 -1.02 9.81
N ALA A 100 -8.49 -1.84 8.91
CA ALA A 100 -8.23 -3.27 8.87
C ALA A 100 -6.82 -3.55 8.34
N GLY A 101 -6.44 -2.92 7.22
CA GLY A 101 -5.12 -3.05 6.61
C GLY A 101 -4.01 -2.48 7.49
N ILE A 102 -4.21 -1.32 8.12
CA ILE A 102 -3.26 -0.77 9.11
C ILE A 102 -3.00 -1.78 10.23
N LYS A 103 -4.05 -2.36 10.80
CA LYS A 103 -3.91 -3.38 11.87
C LYS A 103 -3.21 -4.64 11.38
N SER A 104 -3.50 -5.07 10.15
CA SER A 104 -2.87 -6.24 9.53
C SER A 104 -1.37 -6.02 9.31
N GLY A 105 -0.98 -4.87 8.73
CA GLY A 105 0.42 -4.49 8.53
C GLY A 105 1.19 -4.39 9.85
N ASN A 106 0.60 -3.75 10.87
CA ASN A 106 1.17 -3.69 12.22
C ASN A 106 1.36 -5.09 12.83
N ALA A 107 0.36 -5.98 12.70
CA ALA A 107 0.43 -7.35 13.20
C ALA A 107 1.46 -8.20 12.44
N ALA A 108 1.79 -7.83 11.20
CA ALA A 108 2.90 -8.38 10.42
C ALA A 108 4.26 -7.75 10.79
N ASN A 109 4.33 -6.91 11.83
CA ASN A 109 5.52 -6.20 12.29
C ASN A 109 6.08 -5.17 11.28
N CYS A 110 5.24 -4.68 10.36
CA CYS A 110 5.60 -3.58 9.45
C CYS A 110 5.36 -2.22 10.11
N LYS A 111 5.96 -1.18 9.53
CA LYS A 111 5.59 0.22 9.81
C LYS A 111 4.42 0.63 8.93
N ALA A 112 3.51 1.45 9.42
CA ALA A 112 2.33 1.89 8.67
C ALA A 112 2.29 3.42 8.48
N LEU A 113 2.25 3.88 7.23
CA LEU A 113 1.88 5.23 6.84
C LEU A 113 0.45 5.21 6.32
N ALA A 114 -0.47 5.81 7.07
CA ALA A 114 -1.87 5.89 6.71
C ALA A 114 -2.17 7.08 5.79
N VAL A 115 -3.02 6.85 4.79
CA VAL A 115 -3.57 7.85 3.86
C VAL A 115 -5.04 8.06 4.19
N VAL A 116 -5.45 9.31 4.43
CA VAL A 116 -6.85 9.63 4.77
C VAL A 116 -7.72 9.67 3.50
N ALA A 117 -8.23 8.51 3.07
CA ALA A 117 -9.09 8.41 1.89
C ALA A 117 -10.55 8.02 2.24
N THR A 118 -10.77 6.82 2.77
CA THR A 118 -12.11 6.23 2.89
C THR A 118 -12.68 6.21 4.31
N HIS A 119 -11.84 6.49 5.33
CA HIS A 119 -12.20 6.41 6.74
C HIS A 119 -11.94 7.73 7.48
N SER A 120 -12.59 7.92 8.63
CA SER A 120 -12.39 9.11 9.45
C SER A 120 -11.01 9.11 10.10
N MET A 121 -10.49 10.31 10.40
CA MET A 121 -9.23 10.47 11.14
C MET A 121 -9.23 9.70 12.46
N GLU A 122 -10.36 9.68 13.18
CA GLU A 122 -10.51 8.94 14.43
C GLU A 122 -10.36 7.43 14.23
N GLN A 123 -10.99 6.86 13.19
CA GLN A 123 -10.89 5.44 12.86
C GLN A 123 -9.45 5.06 12.46
N ILE A 124 -8.79 5.91 11.68
CA ILE A 124 -7.39 5.72 11.27
C ILE A 124 -6.48 5.78 12.50
N MET A 125 -6.60 6.80 13.35
CA MET A 125 -5.80 6.91 14.57
C MET A 125 -5.99 5.70 15.50
N ALA A 126 -7.22 5.23 15.67
CA ALA A 126 -7.53 4.07 16.50
C ALA A 126 -6.96 2.74 15.95
N ALA A 127 -6.62 2.67 14.66
CA ALA A 127 -5.93 1.53 14.07
C ALA A 127 -4.43 1.50 14.38
N GLY A 128 -3.89 2.62 14.87
CA GLY A 128 -2.51 2.77 15.30
C GLY A 128 -1.52 2.74 14.14
N PRO A 129 -1.55 3.66 13.17
CA PRO A 129 -0.44 3.84 12.24
C PRO A 129 0.80 4.43 12.94
N ASP A 130 1.93 4.49 12.25
CA ASP A 130 3.11 5.26 12.67
C ASP A 130 3.05 6.72 12.20
N TRP A 131 2.47 6.94 11.01
CA TRP A 131 2.26 8.28 10.42
C TRP A 131 0.90 8.36 9.74
N ILE A 132 0.35 9.56 9.64
CA ILE A 132 -0.87 9.85 8.89
C ILE A 132 -0.59 11.04 7.96
N VAL A 133 -0.92 10.89 6.68
CA VAL A 133 -0.85 11.93 5.65
C VAL A 133 -2.17 12.01 4.89
N LYS A 134 -2.36 13.11 4.16
CA LYS A 134 -3.57 13.32 3.37
C LYS A 134 -3.63 12.40 2.15
N ASP A 135 -2.54 12.32 1.42
CA ASP A 135 -2.38 11.63 0.14
C ASP A 135 -0.90 11.32 -0.12
N LEU A 136 -0.58 10.74 -1.27
CA LEU A 136 0.77 10.31 -1.60
C LEU A 136 1.66 11.44 -2.15
N ASP A 137 1.19 12.68 -2.27
CA ASP A 137 2.09 13.82 -2.53
C ASP A 137 3.02 14.08 -1.33
N SER A 138 2.62 13.57 -0.16
CA SER A 138 3.32 13.67 1.12
C SER A 138 4.42 12.61 1.32
N ILE A 139 4.72 11.77 0.31
CA ILE A 139 5.82 10.79 0.37
C ILE A 139 6.63 10.78 -0.92
N LYS A 140 7.96 10.79 -0.79
CA LYS A 140 8.88 10.81 -1.93
C LYS A 140 10.04 9.87 -1.71
N VAL A 141 10.43 9.14 -2.77
CA VAL A 141 11.72 8.44 -2.79
C VAL A 141 12.82 9.48 -2.97
N VAL A 142 13.75 9.54 -2.03
CA VAL A 142 14.86 10.52 -2.03
C VAL A 142 16.23 9.87 -2.20
N GLY A 143 16.31 8.55 -2.17
CA GLY A 143 17.55 7.84 -2.46
C GLY A 143 17.50 6.36 -2.13
N LYS A 144 18.67 5.72 -2.21
CA LYS A 144 18.88 4.32 -1.84
C LYS A 144 20.18 4.21 -1.06
N VAL A 145 20.13 3.58 0.10
CA VAL A 145 21.29 3.39 1.00
C VAL A 145 21.33 1.93 1.42
N GLU A 146 22.44 1.25 1.15
CA GLU A 146 22.64 -0.17 1.51
C GLU A 146 21.50 -1.10 1.05
N GLY A 147 21.01 -0.89 -0.17
CA GLY A 147 19.91 -1.68 -0.73
C GLY A 147 18.51 -1.28 -0.24
N ARG A 148 18.39 -0.38 0.74
CA ARG A 148 17.11 0.14 1.23
C ARG A 148 16.72 1.43 0.52
N ILE A 149 15.43 1.59 0.24
CA ILE A 149 14.90 2.86 -0.25
C ILE A 149 14.79 3.83 0.92
N VAL A 150 15.23 5.06 0.68
CA VAL A 150 15.03 6.17 1.60
C VAL A 150 13.86 6.99 1.09
N VAL A 151 12.84 7.13 1.94
CA VAL A 151 11.69 7.99 1.67
C VAL A 151 11.69 9.19 2.61
N GLU A 152 11.28 10.33 2.08
CA GLU A 152 10.90 11.50 2.86
C GLU A 152 9.37 11.51 2.99
N ILE A 153 8.89 11.73 4.22
CA ILE A 153 7.47 11.94 4.50
C ILE A 153 7.30 13.41 4.91
N SER A 154 6.52 14.18 4.14
CA SER A 154 6.20 15.59 4.40
C SER A 154 4.74 15.75 4.84
N ASP A 155 4.34 16.98 5.20
CA ASP A 155 2.94 17.37 5.44
C ASP A 155 2.16 16.42 6.38
N VAL A 156 2.88 15.88 7.37
CA VAL A 156 2.37 14.89 8.31
C VAL A 156 1.24 15.48 9.14
N LEU A 157 0.05 14.88 9.03
CA LEU A 157 -1.12 15.25 9.82
C LEU A 157 -0.99 14.76 11.27
N TRP A 158 -0.36 13.61 11.45
CA TRP A 158 -0.09 13.02 12.75
C TRP A 158 1.06 12.00 12.68
N ARG A 159 1.82 11.86 13.77
CA ARG A 159 2.85 10.81 13.93
C ARG A 159 2.80 10.21 15.33
N ARG A 160 3.16 8.93 15.42
CA ARG A 160 3.37 8.23 16.69
C ARG A 160 4.57 8.85 17.41
N GLY A 161 4.43 9.05 18.72
CA GLY A 161 5.47 9.60 19.61
C GLY A 161 6.58 8.62 19.93
#